data_AF-A0A225DPN7-F1
#
_entry.id   AF-A0A225DPN7-F1
#
_cell.length_a   1.000
_cell.length_b   1.000
_cell.length_c   1.000
_cell.angle_alpha   90.00
_cell.angle_beta   90.00
_cell.angle_gamma   90.00
#
_symmetry.space_group_name_H-M   'P 1'
#
loop_
_entity.id
_entity.type
_entity.pdbx_description
1 polymer ?
#
loop_
_entity_poly.entity_id
_entity_poly.type
_entity_poly.pdbx_seq_one_letter_code
_entity_poly.pdbx_strand_id
1 'polypeptide(L)'
;MPPRDRVAHGTSVREQLQKVRGENAESRGIAAGEEVSAPIAIEVRSEPGFLLKLESLEDKRKGIEVACVQQDGDVQVATVHIPEGALTHFLKRAEEYLNENTKGTEKTPAKPKHQPLIDTISQIRLATLQSFWTDEGVEFPAADKNIWWEVWVRVAGDRSIWESFRLLAESTGLTVGSETIQFPDRVVGLIFGSAEHLMSSADLLDMIGEVRLAKENPAAFLELQPREQAEFYRRVACPLDAARRGCSVRVRP
;
A
#
# COMPACT_ATOMS: atom_id res chain seq x y z
N MET A 1 3.42 -4.63 -25.12
CA MET A 1 4.42 -3.76 -24.50
C MET A 1 5.22 -3.08 -25.60
N PRO A 2 5.57 -1.77 -25.48
CA PRO A 2 6.50 -1.13 -26.42
C PRO A 2 7.84 -1.89 -26.50
N PRO A 3 8.57 -1.82 -27.63
CA PRO A 3 9.91 -2.39 -27.74
C PRO A 3 10.82 -1.77 -26.68
N ARG A 4 11.48 -2.60 -25.86
CA ARG A 4 12.41 -2.17 -24.82
C ARG A 4 13.80 -2.71 -25.08
N ASP A 5 14.79 -1.90 -24.76
CA ASP A 5 16.15 -2.38 -24.54
C ASP A 5 16.18 -3.16 -23.22
N ARG A 6 16.29 -4.49 -23.32
CA ARG A 6 16.36 -5.42 -22.20
C ARG A 6 17.45 -5.03 -21.20
N VAL A 7 18.63 -4.65 -21.69
CA VAL A 7 19.79 -4.37 -20.84
C VAL A 7 19.57 -3.08 -20.07
N ALA A 8 19.11 -2.03 -20.75
CA ALA A 8 18.79 -0.76 -20.10
C ALA A 8 17.67 -0.93 -19.07
N HIS A 9 16.58 -1.60 -19.45
CA HIS A 9 15.42 -1.78 -18.57
C HIS A 9 15.71 -2.67 -17.37
N GLY A 10 16.31 -3.84 -17.59
CA GLY A 10 16.65 -4.77 -16.51
C GLY A 10 17.66 -4.17 -15.52
N THR A 11 18.63 -3.39 -16.02
CA THR A 11 19.59 -2.66 -15.18
C THR A 11 18.87 -1.61 -14.33
N SER A 12 17.96 -0.83 -14.93
CA SER A 12 17.17 0.16 -14.19
C SER A 12 16.34 -0.46 -13.06
N VAL A 13 15.61 -1.56 -13.32
CA VAL A 13 14.82 -2.24 -12.28
C VAL A 13 15.72 -2.76 -11.16
N ARG A 14 16.88 -3.33 -11.50
CA ARG A 14 17.87 -3.82 -10.52
C ARG A 14 18.43 -2.68 -9.66
N GLU A 15 18.74 -1.54 -10.25
CA GLU A 15 19.23 -0.35 -9.55
C GLU A 15 18.16 0.22 -8.61
N GLN A 16 16.90 0.27 -9.04
CA GLN A 16 15.78 0.70 -8.19
C GLN A 16 15.61 -0.22 -6.96
N LEU A 17 15.72 -1.55 -7.14
CA LEU A 17 15.71 -2.52 -6.03
C LEU A 17 16.88 -2.31 -5.05
N GLN A 18 18.08 -2.02 -5.57
CA GLN A 18 19.24 -1.72 -4.73
C GLN A 18 19.08 -0.39 -3.98
N LYS A 19 18.49 0.61 -4.64
CA LYS A 19 18.21 1.92 -4.06
C LYS A 19 17.24 1.81 -2.89
N VAL A 20 16.09 1.16 -3.06
CA VAL A 20 15.11 0.99 -1.97
C VAL A 20 15.67 0.19 -0.81
N ARG A 21 16.58 -0.77 -1.08
CA ARG A 21 17.31 -1.49 -0.02
C ARG A 21 18.17 -0.55 0.82
N GLY A 22 18.91 0.35 0.16
CA GLY A 22 19.75 1.35 0.83
C GLY A 22 18.91 2.34 1.64
N GLU A 23 17.85 2.89 1.03
CA GLU A 23 16.93 3.83 1.70
C GLU A 23 16.27 3.20 2.94
N ASN A 24 15.90 1.90 2.89
CA ASN A 24 15.33 1.19 4.06
C ASN A 24 16.35 0.98 5.18
N ALA A 25 17.61 0.74 4.84
CA ALA A 25 18.67 0.60 5.83
C ALA A 25 18.96 1.95 6.52
N GLU A 26 19.03 3.02 5.72
CA GLU A 26 19.22 4.39 6.20
C GLU A 26 18.10 4.84 7.13
N SER A 27 16.83 4.61 6.76
CA SER A 27 15.67 4.99 7.60
C SER A 27 15.63 4.29 8.96
N ARG A 28 16.29 3.13 9.06
CA ARG A 28 16.39 2.32 10.28
C ARG A 28 17.67 2.56 11.08
N GLY A 29 18.54 3.46 10.62
CA GLY A 29 19.83 3.72 11.25
C GLY A 29 20.81 2.53 11.20
N ILE A 30 20.62 1.61 10.25
CA ILE A 30 21.51 0.46 10.05
C ILE A 30 22.76 0.95 9.33
N ALA A 31 23.94 0.70 9.90
CA ALA A 31 25.20 1.17 9.34
C ALA A 31 25.55 0.46 8.01
N ALA A 32 26.05 1.22 7.05
CA ALA A 32 26.54 0.69 5.78
C ALA A 32 27.71 -0.29 6.02
N GLY A 33 27.51 -1.57 5.75
CA GLY A 33 28.53 -2.62 5.88
C GLY A 33 28.08 -3.87 6.62
N GLU A 34 26.96 -3.78 7.34
CA GLU A 34 26.30 -4.94 7.92
C GLU A 34 25.41 -5.61 6.83
N GLU A 35 25.48 -6.93 6.67
CA GLU A 35 24.45 -7.71 5.94
C GLU A 35 23.13 -7.73 6.73
N VAL A 36 22.75 -6.62 7.36
CA VAL A 36 21.49 -6.50 8.06
C VAL A 36 20.45 -6.25 7.01
N SER A 37 19.75 -7.32 6.67
CA SER A 37 18.49 -7.19 6.01
C SER A 37 17.45 -6.80 7.07
N ALA A 38 16.51 -5.96 6.71
CA ALA A 38 15.30 -5.72 7.48
C ALA A 38 14.09 -6.08 6.61
N PRO A 39 12.92 -6.31 7.20
CA PRO A 39 11.67 -6.26 6.46
C PRO A 39 11.55 -4.92 5.71
N ILE A 40 10.90 -4.98 4.56
CA ILE A 40 10.73 -3.82 3.68
C ILE A 40 9.38 -3.90 2.97
N ALA A 41 8.63 -2.82 3.03
CA ALA A 41 7.49 -2.58 2.15
C ALA A 41 7.94 -1.75 0.93
N ILE A 42 7.68 -2.25 -0.26
CA ILE A 42 7.94 -1.53 -1.52
C ILE A 42 6.64 -1.25 -2.25
N GLU A 43 6.61 -0.15 -2.98
CA GLU A 43 5.58 0.14 -3.95
C GLU A 43 6.13 -0.13 -5.36
N VAL A 44 5.41 -0.93 -6.13
CA VAL A 44 5.73 -1.26 -7.52
C VAL A 44 4.66 -0.65 -8.41
N ARG A 45 5.08 0.22 -9.34
CA ARG A 45 4.19 0.82 -10.34
C ARG A 45 4.39 0.11 -11.68
N SER A 46 3.28 -0.11 -12.38
CA SER A 46 3.31 -0.63 -13.74
C SER A 46 3.63 0.44 -14.78
N GLU A 47 3.95 -0.02 -15.98
CA GLU A 47 3.88 0.79 -17.17
C GLU A 47 2.44 1.24 -17.48
N PRO A 48 2.24 2.50 -17.92
CA PRO A 48 0.94 3.01 -18.33
C PRO A 48 0.24 2.08 -19.34
N GLY A 49 -0.99 1.68 -19.02
CA GLY A 49 -1.81 0.78 -19.84
C GLY A 49 -1.45 -0.70 -19.74
N PHE A 50 -0.56 -1.10 -18.83
CA PHE A 50 -0.21 -2.49 -18.56
C PHE A 50 -0.54 -2.87 -17.12
N LEU A 51 -0.86 -4.15 -16.89
CA LEU A 51 -1.07 -4.69 -15.56
C LEU A 51 0.22 -5.34 -15.06
N LEU A 52 0.49 -5.18 -13.76
CA LEU A 52 1.55 -5.92 -13.08
C LEU A 52 1.21 -7.41 -13.10
N LYS A 53 2.24 -8.25 -13.22
CA LYS A 53 2.09 -9.69 -12.97
C LYS A 53 2.09 -9.94 -11.46
N LEU A 54 0.96 -9.65 -10.79
CA LEU A 54 0.80 -9.72 -9.33
C LEU A 54 1.23 -11.08 -8.73
N GLU A 55 0.90 -12.20 -9.38
CA GLU A 55 1.34 -13.54 -8.96
C GLU A 55 2.87 -13.70 -8.91
N SER A 56 3.60 -12.88 -9.68
CA SER A 56 5.06 -12.84 -9.66
C SER A 56 5.62 -11.86 -8.63
N LEU A 57 4.79 -11.01 -8.04
CA LEU A 57 5.15 -10.16 -6.89
C LEU A 57 4.93 -10.86 -5.55
N GLU A 58 4.33 -12.05 -5.54
CA GLU A 58 4.10 -12.84 -4.33
C GLU A 58 4.94 -14.12 -4.29
N ASP A 59 5.32 -14.53 -3.09
CA ASP A 59 5.92 -15.83 -2.82
C ASP A 59 5.65 -16.23 -1.36
N LYS A 60 4.52 -16.91 -1.12
CA LYS A 60 4.09 -17.35 0.23
C LYS A 60 5.14 -18.20 0.94
N ARG A 61 5.98 -18.95 0.21
CA ARG A 61 7.04 -19.78 0.82
C ARG A 61 8.16 -18.94 1.40
N LYS A 62 8.35 -17.73 0.86
CA LYS A 62 9.32 -16.74 1.34
C LYS A 62 8.66 -15.63 2.16
N GLY A 63 7.36 -15.74 2.44
CA GLY A 63 6.56 -14.71 3.13
C GLY A 63 6.40 -13.40 2.36
N ILE A 64 6.68 -13.38 1.05
CA ILE A 64 6.48 -12.19 0.21
C ILE A 64 5.00 -12.11 -0.16
N GLU A 65 4.37 -10.98 0.12
CA GLU A 65 2.93 -10.81 0.03
C GLU A 65 2.57 -9.45 -0.57
N VAL A 66 1.61 -9.41 -1.48
CA VAL A 66 1.02 -8.16 -1.95
C VAL A 66 0.02 -7.69 -0.90
N ALA A 67 0.26 -6.51 -0.33
CA ALA A 67 -0.54 -5.89 0.72
C ALA A 67 -1.89 -5.41 0.17
N CYS A 68 -1.80 -4.58 -0.87
CA CYS A 68 -2.93 -3.99 -1.57
C CYS A 68 -2.52 -3.63 -3.00
N VAL A 69 -3.53 -3.45 -3.85
CA VAL A 69 -3.38 -3.05 -5.25
C VAL A 69 -4.33 -1.89 -5.50
N GLN A 70 -3.82 -0.84 -6.16
CA GLN A 70 -4.54 0.38 -6.46
C GLN A 70 -4.43 0.69 -7.96
N GLN A 71 -5.35 1.51 -8.44
CA GLN A 71 -5.33 2.06 -9.79
C GLN A 71 -5.06 3.56 -9.70
N ASP A 72 -3.96 4.02 -10.28
CA ASP A 72 -3.60 5.43 -10.40
C ASP A 72 -3.64 5.83 -11.87
N GLY A 73 -4.80 6.30 -12.34
CA GLY A 73 -5.05 6.54 -13.75
C GLY A 73 -4.94 5.25 -14.58
N ASP A 74 -4.00 5.20 -15.51
CA ASP A 74 -3.70 4.03 -16.34
C ASP A 74 -2.54 3.18 -15.80
N VAL A 75 -2.05 3.48 -14.59
CA VAL A 75 -0.99 2.74 -13.90
C VAL A 75 -1.61 1.92 -12.77
N GLN A 76 -1.36 0.61 -12.79
CA GLN A 76 -1.58 -0.25 -11.63
C GLN A 76 -0.40 -0.13 -10.65
N VAL A 77 -0.72 0.05 -9.37
CA VAL A 77 0.23 0.17 -8.26
C VAL A 77 0.01 -0.99 -7.31
N ALA A 78 1.07 -1.70 -6.92
CA ALA A 78 1.01 -2.77 -5.93
C ALA A 78 1.99 -2.47 -4.80
N THR A 79 1.51 -2.60 -3.57
CA THR A 79 2.35 -2.51 -2.37
C THR A 79 2.69 -3.92 -1.92
N VAL A 80 3.97 -4.21 -1.74
CA VAL A 80 4.48 -5.56 -1.49
C VAL A 80 5.29 -5.57 -0.20
N HIS A 81 4.92 -6.43 0.75
CA HIS A 81 5.75 -6.71 1.91
C HIS A 81 6.75 -7.80 1.58
N ILE A 82 7.99 -7.53 1.94
CA ILE A 82 9.12 -8.41 1.69
C ILE A 82 9.77 -8.66 3.05
N PRO A 83 9.75 -9.90 3.54
CA PRO A 83 10.41 -10.24 4.78
C PRO A 83 11.92 -9.98 4.71
N GLU A 84 12.53 -9.98 5.88
CA GLU A 84 13.97 -9.94 6.02
C GLU A 84 14.67 -10.96 5.10
N GLY A 85 15.68 -10.51 4.38
CA GLY A 85 16.50 -11.26 3.42
C GLY A 85 15.82 -11.51 2.07
N ALA A 86 14.51 -11.38 1.99
CA ALA A 86 13.73 -11.84 0.83
C ALA A 86 13.80 -10.89 -0.37
N LEU A 87 14.29 -9.64 -0.23
CA LEU A 87 14.46 -8.71 -1.36
C LEU A 87 15.46 -9.25 -2.41
N THR A 88 16.38 -10.11 -1.98
CA THR A 88 17.29 -10.87 -2.87
C THR A 88 16.55 -11.72 -3.89
N HIS A 89 15.30 -12.11 -3.61
CA HIS A 89 14.41 -12.78 -4.55
C HIS A 89 14.23 -11.94 -5.83
N PHE A 90 13.88 -10.66 -5.69
CA PHE A 90 13.63 -9.78 -6.83
C PHE A 90 14.92 -9.37 -7.53
N LEU A 91 16.00 -9.14 -6.78
CA LEU A 91 17.33 -8.89 -7.36
C LEU A 91 17.79 -10.05 -8.25
N LYS A 92 17.64 -11.29 -7.79
CA LYS A 92 17.94 -12.49 -8.59
C LYS A 92 17.08 -12.56 -9.85
N ARG A 93 15.79 -12.24 -9.77
CA ARG A 93 14.91 -12.22 -10.94
C ARG A 93 15.30 -11.17 -11.96
N ALA A 94 15.72 -9.98 -11.53
CA ALA A 94 16.24 -8.95 -12.43
C ALA A 94 17.55 -9.42 -13.10
N GLU A 95 18.45 -10.07 -12.36
CA GLU A 95 19.69 -10.62 -12.91
C GLU A 95 19.43 -11.77 -13.90
N GLU A 96 18.51 -12.69 -13.60
CA GLU A 96 18.08 -13.74 -14.53
C GLU A 96 17.38 -13.15 -15.76
N TYR A 97 16.59 -12.07 -15.59
CA TYR A 97 16.02 -11.34 -16.72
C TYR A 97 17.09 -10.70 -17.59
N LEU A 98 18.22 -10.26 -17.07
CA LEU A 98 19.31 -9.68 -17.85
C LEU A 98 20.12 -10.75 -18.61
N ASN A 99 20.43 -11.87 -17.95
CA ASN A 99 21.45 -12.80 -18.43
C ASN A 99 20.92 -14.13 -18.97
N GLU A 100 19.68 -14.50 -18.65
CA GLU A 100 19.15 -15.83 -18.93
C GLU A 100 17.90 -15.78 -19.79
N ASN A 101 17.72 -16.82 -20.60
CA ASN A 101 16.49 -17.05 -21.36
C ASN A 101 15.77 -18.30 -20.86
N THR A 102 14.46 -18.35 -21.02
CA THR A 102 13.66 -19.56 -20.93
C THR A 102 14.12 -20.56 -22.00
N LYS A 103 13.87 -21.85 -21.75
CA LYS A 103 14.11 -22.88 -22.76
C LYS A 103 13.15 -22.66 -23.93
N GLY A 104 13.68 -22.29 -25.09
CA GLY A 104 12.93 -22.22 -26.32
C GLY A 104 12.59 -23.61 -26.86
N THR A 105 11.54 -23.70 -27.66
CA THR A 105 11.19 -24.85 -28.49
C THR A 105 11.03 -24.39 -29.94
N GLU A 106 10.93 -25.30 -30.89
CA GLU A 106 10.66 -24.96 -32.29
C GLU A 106 9.38 -24.12 -32.48
N LYS A 107 8.39 -24.29 -31.60
CA LYS A 107 7.11 -23.56 -31.65
C LYS A 107 7.10 -22.27 -30.82
N THR A 108 8.00 -22.16 -29.84
CA THR A 108 8.03 -21.03 -28.91
C THR A 108 9.46 -20.56 -28.73
N PRO A 109 9.84 -19.38 -29.26
CA PRO A 109 11.20 -18.89 -29.13
C PRO A 109 11.56 -18.67 -27.66
N ALA A 110 12.85 -18.82 -27.35
CA ALA A 110 13.40 -18.48 -26.05
C ALA A 110 13.12 -17.00 -25.74
N LYS A 111 12.71 -16.70 -24.51
CA LYS A 111 12.42 -15.34 -24.03
C LYS A 111 13.25 -15.05 -22.79
N PRO A 112 13.55 -13.78 -22.45
CA PRO A 112 14.17 -13.46 -21.17
C PRO A 112 13.41 -14.11 -20.00
N LYS A 113 14.12 -14.65 -19.01
CA LYS A 113 13.47 -15.15 -17.79
C LYS A 113 12.77 -14.00 -17.05
N HIS A 114 11.67 -14.30 -16.36
CA HIS A 114 10.86 -13.31 -15.62
C HIS A 114 10.37 -12.13 -16.46
N GLN A 115 10.41 -12.24 -17.80
CA GLN A 115 9.97 -11.19 -18.70
C GLN A 115 8.60 -10.64 -18.31
N PRO A 116 7.53 -11.44 -18.09
CA PRO A 116 6.21 -10.91 -17.75
C PRO A 116 6.14 -10.05 -16.48
N LEU A 117 7.10 -10.22 -15.55
CA LEU A 117 7.21 -9.39 -14.36
C LEU A 117 7.98 -8.10 -14.68
N ILE A 118 9.25 -8.24 -15.10
CA ILE A 118 10.18 -7.12 -15.21
C ILE A 118 9.73 -6.12 -16.28
N ASP A 119 9.20 -6.61 -17.40
CA ASP A 119 8.69 -5.80 -18.50
C ASP A 119 7.56 -4.86 -18.06
N THR A 120 6.73 -5.28 -17.10
CA THR A 120 5.58 -4.51 -16.63
C THR A 120 5.93 -3.43 -15.61
N ILE A 121 7.11 -3.48 -15.00
CA ILE A 121 7.52 -2.56 -13.93
C ILE A 121 8.05 -1.27 -14.57
N SER A 122 7.48 -0.12 -14.18
CA SER A 122 8.02 1.20 -14.51
C SER A 122 8.85 1.77 -13.37
N GLN A 123 8.39 1.59 -12.13
CA GLN A 123 9.01 2.17 -10.96
C GLN A 123 8.89 1.25 -9.74
N ILE A 124 9.93 1.25 -8.91
CA ILE A 124 9.97 0.66 -7.57
C ILE A 124 10.46 1.74 -6.61
N ARG A 125 9.72 1.96 -5.52
CA ARG A 125 10.11 2.88 -4.44
C ARG A 125 9.79 2.27 -3.08
N LEU A 126 10.33 2.84 -2.00
CA LEU A 126 9.84 2.52 -0.67
C LEU A 126 8.37 2.88 -0.53
N ALA A 127 7.62 2.00 0.13
CA ALA A 127 6.23 2.28 0.44
C ALA A 127 6.13 3.46 1.41
N THR A 128 5.14 4.30 1.17
CA THR A 128 4.72 5.38 2.08
C THR A 128 3.37 5.01 2.67
N LEU A 129 2.86 5.77 3.64
CA LEU A 129 1.49 5.52 4.14
C LEU A 129 0.45 5.59 3.00
N GLN A 130 0.64 6.49 2.03
CA GLN A 130 -0.23 6.59 0.86
C GLN A 130 -0.23 5.33 0.00
N SER A 131 0.88 4.58 -0.02
CA SER A 131 0.96 3.29 -0.73
C SER A 131 0.01 2.24 -0.13
N PHE A 132 -0.52 2.47 1.08
CA PHE A 132 -1.51 1.60 1.73
C PHE A 132 -2.94 2.16 1.68
N TRP A 133 -3.16 3.32 1.05
CA TRP A 133 -4.47 3.97 1.00
C TRP A 133 -5.45 3.29 0.04
N THR A 134 -6.49 2.65 0.58
CA THR A 134 -7.48 1.90 -0.24
C THR A 134 -8.87 2.54 -0.25
N ASP A 135 -9.01 3.78 0.20
CA ASP A 135 -10.30 4.48 0.22
C ASP A 135 -10.58 5.16 -1.14
N GLU A 136 -11.24 4.42 -2.03
CA GLU A 136 -11.54 4.87 -3.39
C GLU A 136 -12.41 6.13 -3.41
N GLY A 137 -12.01 7.12 -4.23
CA GLY A 137 -12.74 8.37 -4.38
C GLY A 137 -12.55 9.36 -3.22
N VAL A 138 -11.76 9.00 -2.21
CA VAL A 138 -11.37 9.90 -1.11
C VAL A 138 -9.91 10.31 -1.30
N GLU A 139 -9.68 11.63 -1.30
CA GLU A 139 -8.33 12.17 -1.40
C GLU A 139 -7.50 11.80 -0.16
N PHE A 140 -6.24 11.42 -0.38
CA PHE A 140 -5.33 11.14 0.71
C PHE A 140 -5.15 12.39 1.59
N PRO A 141 -5.33 12.29 2.92
CA PRO A 141 -5.24 13.45 3.81
C PRO A 141 -3.88 14.14 3.78
N ALA A 142 -3.85 15.46 4.05
CA ALA A 142 -2.62 16.20 4.27
C ALA A 142 -1.80 15.59 5.42
N ALA A 143 -0.47 15.57 5.26
CA ALA A 143 0.41 14.74 6.08
C ALA A 143 0.42 15.10 7.58
N ASP A 144 0.22 16.38 7.89
CA ASP A 144 0.19 16.99 9.22
C ASP A 144 -1.19 16.94 9.89
N LYS A 145 -2.23 16.57 9.14
CA LYS A 145 -3.62 16.59 9.62
C LYS A 145 -3.91 15.43 10.55
N ASN A 146 -4.31 15.73 11.78
CA ASN A 146 -4.82 14.72 12.71
C ASN A 146 -6.24 14.29 12.36
N ILE A 147 -6.42 13.00 12.09
CA ILE A 147 -7.71 12.38 11.77
C ILE A 147 -7.81 11.00 12.43
N TRP A 148 -9.01 10.43 12.38
CA TRP A 148 -9.19 9.00 12.64
C TRP A 148 -8.92 8.20 11.36
N TRP A 149 -8.00 7.25 11.47
CA TRP A 149 -7.64 6.26 10.47
C TRP A 149 -8.28 4.93 10.82
N GLU A 150 -8.84 4.26 9.83
CA GLU A 150 -9.11 2.82 9.90
C GLU A 150 -7.86 2.10 9.39
N VAL A 151 -7.16 1.40 10.29
CA VAL A 151 -5.89 0.73 9.97
C VAL A 151 -6.06 -0.77 10.01
N TRP A 152 -5.68 -1.42 8.92
CA TRP A 152 -5.74 -2.86 8.74
C TRP A 152 -4.33 -3.41 8.94
N VAL A 153 -4.11 -4.07 10.06
CA VAL A 153 -2.82 -4.69 10.42
C VAL A 153 -2.78 -6.12 9.91
N ARG A 154 -1.67 -6.49 9.28
CA ARG A 154 -1.38 -7.83 8.79
C ARG A 154 -1.15 -8.79 9.94
N VAL A 155 -1.76 -9.97 9.89
CA VAL A 155 -1.47 -11.05 10.84
C VAL A 155 -0.45 -12.00 10.24
N ALA A 156 0.83 -11.79 10.56
CA ALA A 156 1.90 -12.74 10.26
C ALA A 156 2.00 -13.78 11.40
N GLY A 157 1.06 -14.73 11.44
CA GLY A 157 1.12 -15.90 12.33
C GLY A 157 0.50 -15.74 13.72
N ASP A 158 0.87 -14.73 14.50
CA ASP A 158 0.42 -14.59 15.91
C ASP A 158 -0.73 -13.59 16.11
N ARG A 159 -1.67 -13.93 17.00
CA ARG A 159 -2.82 -13.10 17.39
C ARG A 159 -2.42 -11.86 18.22
N SER A 160 -1.19 -11.82 18.74
CA SER A 160 -0.67 -10.68 19.53
C SER A 160 -0.26 -9.45 18.69
N ILE A 161 -0.32 -9.54 17.35
CA ILE A 161 0.24 -8.52 16.46
C ILE A 161 -0.37 -7.13 16.64
N TRP A 162 -1.66 -7.06 17.00
CA TRP A 162 -2.31 -5.77 17.27
C TRP A 162 -1.76 -5.09 18.52
N GLU A 163 -1.43 -5.85 19.57
CA GLU A 163 -0.89 -5.26 20.80
C GLU A 163 0.52 -4.72 20.56
N SER A 164 1.35 -5.44 19.81
CA SER A 164 2.66 -4.95 19.36
C SER A 164 2.52 -3.68 18.51
N PHE A 165 1.57 -3.67 17.58
CA PHE A 165 1.29 -2.50 16.75
C PHE A 165 0.84 -1.31 17.60
N ARG A 166 -0.04 -1.55 18.57
CA ARG A 166 -0.54 -0.54 19.51
C ARG A 166 0.59 0.10 20.30
N LEU A 167 1.45 -0.72 20.92
CA LEU A 167 2.58 -0.22 21.70
C LEU A 167 3.53 0.64 20.86
N LEU A 168 3.82 0.22 19.62
CA LEU A 168 4.62 1.00 18.69
C LEU A 168 3.93 2.31 18.31
N ALA A 169 2.64 2.26 17.98
CA ALA A 169 1.87 3.44 17.59
C ALA A 169 1.82 4.48 18.73
N GLU A 170 1.49 4.04 19.95
CA GLU A 170 1.47 4.92 21.13
C GLU A 170 2.86 5.52 21.44
N SER A 171 3.94 4.77 21.18
CA SER A 171 5.32 5.30 21.35
C SER A 171 5.66 6.43 20.37
N THR A 172 4.97 6.50 19.23
CA THR A 172 5.10 7.56 18.23
C THR A 172 4.11 8.72 18.44
N GLY A 173 3.35 8.73 19.55
CA GLY A 173 2.39 9.81 19.85
C GLY A 173 1.02 9.65 19.18
N LEU A 174 0.74 8.50 18.56
CA LEU A 174 -0.59 8.16 18.05
C LEU A 174 -1.50 7.71 19.19
N THR A 175 -2.80 7.96 19.06
CA THR A 175 -3.81 7.43 20.00
C THR A 175 -4.52 6.24 19.37
N VAL A 176 -4.50 5.07 20.01
CA VAL A 176 -5.11 3.85 19.49
C VAL A 176 -6.46 3.61 20.16
N GLY A 177 -7.50 3.32 19.37
CA GLY A 177 -8.83 2.98 19.86
C GLY A 177 -8.84 1.66 20.66
N SER A 178 -9.79 1.52 21.58
CA SER A 178 -9.91 0.31 22.41
C SER A 178 -10.42 -0.91 21.64
N GLU A 179 -11.29 -0.67 20.65
CA GLU A 179 -11.98 -1.72 19.93
C GLU A 179 -11.21 -2.16 18.68
N THR A 180 -11.28 -3.46 18.39
CA THR A 180 -10.73 -4.05 17.17
C THR A 180 -11.71 -5.03 16.55
N ILE A 181 -11.58 -5.24 15.24
CA ILE A 181 -12.29 -6.27 14.50
C ILE A 181 -11.26 -7.28 13.99
N GLN A 182 -11.43 -8.54 14.36
CA GLN A 182 -10.54 -9.63 13.94
C GLN A 182 -11.08 -10.33 12.70
N PHE A 183 -10.26 -10.39 11.66
CA PHE A 183 -10.43 -11.23 10.47
C PHE A 183 -9.40 -12.38 10.48
N PRO A 184 -9.56 -13.42 9.65
CA PRO A 184 -8.63 -14.55 9.62
C PRO A 184 -7.16 -14.16 9.35
N ASP A 185 -6.93 -13.11 8.56
CA ASP A 185 -5.61 -12.67 8.10
C ASP A 185 -5.29 -11.20 8.42
N ARG A 186 -6.21 -10.49 9.10
CA ARG A 186 -6.12 -9.07 9.41
C ARG A 186 -6.72 -8.74 10.77
N VAL A 187 -6.21 -7.70 11.42
CA VAL A 187 -6.89 -7.03 12.53
C VAL A 187 -7.12 -5.58 12.14
N VAL A 188 -8.34 -5.10 12.31
CA VAL A 188 -8.70 -3.72 12.01
C VAL A 188 -8.94 -2.97 13.30
N GLY A 189 -8.39 -1.77 13.41
CA GLY A 189 -8.69 -0.87 14.52
C GLY A 189 -8.54 0.59 14.13
N LEU A 190 -8.93 1.45 15.05
CA LEU A 190 -8.93 2.90 14.85
C LEU A 190 -7.68 3.53 15.46
N ILE A 191 -7.10 4.48 14.74
CA ILE A 191 -5.97 5.27 15.23
C ILE A 191 -6.25 6.75 14.99
N PHE A 192 -6.00 7.59 15.98
CA PHE A 192 -6.04 9.03 15.84
C PHE A 192 -4.63 9.60 15.77
N GLY A 193 -4.36 10.40 14.73
CA GLY A 193 -3.09 11.07 14.52
C GLY A 193 -2.89 11.51 13.08
N SER A 194 -1.68 11.93 12.75
CA SER A 194 -1.31 12.39 11.40
C SER A 194 -0.58 11.31 10.60
N ALA A 195 -0.54 11.45 9.28
CA ALA A 195 0.21 10.54 8.42
C ALA A 195 1.72 10.60 8.73
N GLU A 196 2.25 11.77 9.09
CA GLU A 196 3.64 11.95 9.51
C GLU A 196 4.01 11.05 10.71
N HIS A 197 3.14 10.96 11.72
CA HIS A 197 3.38 10.10 12.87
C HIS A 197 3.31 8.61 12.50
N LEU A 198 2.34 8.21 11.66
CA LEU A 198 2.26 6.84 11.14
C LEU A 198 3.49 6.45 10.29
N MET A 199 4.08 7.42 9.58
CA MET A 199 5.28 7.22 8.77
C MET A 199 6.59 7.34 9.56
N SER A 200 6.54 7.81 10.81
CA SER A 200 7.74 8.02 11.63
C SER A 200 8.44 6.73 12.07
N SER A 201 7.77 5.58 11.89
CA SER A 201 8.31 4.25 12.19
C SER A 201 8.15 3.32 11.00
N ALA A 202 9.27 2.81 10.50
CA ALA A 202 9.28 1.79 9.45
C ALA A 202 8.62 0.49 9.92
N ASP A 203 8.74 0.16 11.22
CA ASP A 203 8.11 -1.02 11.80
C ASP A 203 6.58 -0.92 11.79
N LEU A 204 6.00 0.28 11.96
CA LEU A 204 4.56 0.47 11.80
C LEU A 204 4.14 0.21 10.35
N LEU A 205 4.87 0.76 9.37
CA LEU A 205 4.55 0.56 7.95
C LEU A 205 4.65 -0.91 7.53
N ASP A 206 5.59 -1.67 8.09
CA ASP A 206 5.71 -3.11 7.80
C ASP A 206 4.51 -3.94 8.29
N MET A 207 3.83 -3.45 9.32
CA MET A 207 2.66 -4.11 9.92
C MET A 207 1.35 -3.74 9.22
N ILE A 208 1.29 -2.56 8.58
CA ILE A 208 0.11 -2.07 7.89
C ILE A 208 -0.10 -2.84 6.59
N GLY A 209 -1.30 -3.38 6.38
CA GLY A 209 -1.74 -3.93 5.10
C GLY A 209 -2.56 -2.93 4.28
N GLU A 210 -3.41 -2.15 4.95
CA GLU A 210 -4.25 -1.10 4.33
C GLU A 210 -4.54 0.01 5.35
N VAL A 211 -4.81 1.22 4.84
CA VAL A 211 -5.36 2.34 5.61
C VAL A 211 -6.50 3.02 4.85
N ARG A 212 -7.48 3.51 5.59
CA ARG A 212 -8.63 4.25 5.07
C ARG A 212 -9.00 5.41 5.98
N LEU A 213 -9.81 6.33 5.48
CA LEU A 213 -10.46 7.31 6.35
C LEU A 213 -11.43 6.54 7.25
N ALA A 214 -11.35 6.75 8.57
CA ALA A 214 -12.37 6.20 9.44
C ALA A 214 -13.72 6.80 9.07
N LYS A 215 -14.66 5.95 8.63
CA LYS A 215 -16.01 6.39 8.29
C LYS A 215 -16.69 6.88 9.57
N GLU A 216 -17.48 7.96 9.47
CA GLU A 216 -18.32 8.41 10.57
C GLU A 216 -19.16 7.21 11.07
N ASN A 217 -19.06 6.90 12.37
CA ASN A 217 -19.73 5.75 12.95
C ASN A 217 -21.25 5.86 12.73
N PRO A 218 -21.92 4.89 12.08
CA PRO A 218 -23.37 4.91 11.94
C PRO A 218 -24.12 4.90 13.28
N ALA A 219 -23.49 4.43 14.36
CA ALA A 219 -24.05 4.52 15.70
C ALA A 219 -24.16 5.97 16.19
N ALA A 220 -23.22 6.85 15.83
CA ALA A 220 -23.35 8.27 16.09
C ALA A 220 -24.59 8.85 15.39
N PHE A 221 -24.92 8.36 14.17
CA PHE A 221 -26.16 8.72 13.48
C PHE A 221 -27.42 8.21 14.20
N LEU A 222 -27.38 7.00 14.79
CA LEU A 222 -28.50 6.48 15.60
C LEU A 222 -28.69 7.26 16.90
N GLU A 223 -27.65 7.92 17.39
CA GLU A 223 -27.67 8.79 18.58
C GLU A 223 -28.05 10.24 18.25
N LEU A 224 -28.03 10.65 16.97
CA LEU A 224 -28.45 11.98 16.54
C LEU A 224 -29.94 12.21 16.80
N GLN A 225 -30.30 13.43 17.21
CA GLN A 225 -31.71 13.81 17.30
C GLN A 225 -32.35 13.78 15.90
N PRO A 226 -33.67 13.54 15.78
CA PRO A 226 -34.36 13.46 14.48
C PRO A 226 -34.10 14.64 13.54
N ARG A 227 -33.87 15.84 14.09
CA ARG A 227 -33.53 17.05 13.33
C ARG A 227 -32.12 17.00 12.72
N GLU A 228 -31.15 16.47 13.46
CA GLU A 228 -29.76 16.32 13.04
C GLU A 228 -29.61 15.17 12.04
N GLN A 229 -30.40 14.10 12.19
CA GLN A 229 -30.52 13.04 11.18
C GLN A 229 -31.06 13.59 9.85
N ALA A 230 -32.07 14.48 9.88
CA ALA A 230 -32.61 15.11 8.69
C ALA A 230 -31.61 16.05 7.99
N GLU A 231 -30.78 16.75 8.75
CA GLU A 231 -29.68 17.57 8.20
C GLU A 231 -28.55 16.72 7.63
N PHE A 232 -28.18 15.62 8.32
CA PHE A 232 -27.23 14.63 7.81
C PHE A 232 -27.71 14.04 6.49
N TYR A 233 -28.97 13.62 6.39
CA TYR A 233 -29.55 13.13 5.13
C TYR A 233 -29.49 14.19 4.02
N ARG A 234 -29.74 15.48 4.30
CA ARG A 234 -29.60 16.54 3.28
C ARG A 234 -28.14 16.75 2.85
N ARG A 235 -27.18 16.61 3.76
CA ARG A 235 -25.74 16.70 3.47
C ARG A 235 -25.27 15.55 2.59
N VAL A 236 -25.73 14.33 2.88
CA VAL A 236 -25.32 13.10 2.17
C VAL A 236 -26.11 12.90 0.86
N ALA A 237 -27.37 13.31 0.81
CA ALA A 237 -28.21 13.21 -0.38
C ALA A 237 -28.00 14.35 -1.39
N CYS A 238 -27.18 15.35 -1.06
CA CYS A 238 -26.78 16.39 -2.00
C CYS A 238 -25.44 15.98 -2.64
N PRO A 239 -25.41 15.58 -3.93
CA PRO A 239 -24.16 15.36 -4.62
C PRO A 239 -23.34 16.65 -4.62
N LEU A 240 -22.04 16.55 -4.32
CA LEU A 240 -21.09 17.67 -4.28
C LEU A 240 -21.02 18.51 -5.58
N ASP A 241 -21.73 18.12 -6.65
CA ASP A 241 -21.85 18.85 -7.91
C ASP A 241 -22.99 19.89 -7.98
N ALA A 242 -23.89 19.96 -6.99
CA ALA A 242 -25.00 20.92 -7.04
C ALA A 242 -24.58 22.37 -6.68
N ALA A 243 -23.37 22.60 -6.18
CA ALA A 243 -22.88 23.93 -5.81
C ALA A 243 -22.61 24.86 -7.02
N ARG A 244 -22.71 24.38 -8.27
CA ARG A 244 -22.58 25.21 -9.48
C ARG A 244 -23.89 25.59 -10.17
N ARG A 245 -25.05 25.05 -9.77
CA ARG A 245 -26.34 25.46 -10.34
C ARG A 245 -27.40 25.47 -9.25
N GLY A 246 -27.80 26.67 -8.85
CA GLY A 246 -28.77 26.93 -7.78
C GLY A 246 -30.02 26.06 -7.91
N CYS A 247 -30.17 25.11 -7.00
CA CYS A 247 -31.34 24.24 -6.93
C CYS A 247 -32.33 24.87 -5.93
N SER A 248 -33.36 25.55 -6.45
CA SER A 248 -34.50 25.99 -5.64
C SER A 248 -35.49 24.83 -5.51
N VAL A 249 -35.52 24.17 -4.35
CA VAL A 249 -36.60 23.22 -4.05
C VAL A 249 -37.78 24.01 -3.49
N ARG A 250 -38.81 24.24 -4.31
CA ARG A 250 -40.13 24.71 -3.86
C ARG A 250 -40.82 23.57 -3.13
N VAL A 251 -41.15 23.80 -1.86
CA VAL A 251 -42.12 22.99 -1.12
C VAL A 251 -43.52 23.43 -1.58
N ARG A 252 -44.33 22.48 -2.11
CA ARG A 252 -45.77 22.67 -2.30
C ARG A 252 -46.50 22.25 -1.01
N PRO A 253 -47.64 22.90 -0.70
CA PRO A 253 -48.34 22.77 0.58
C PRO A 253 -48.92 21.38 0.84
#